data_AF-A0A0E9NBE6-F1
#
_entry.id   AF-A0A0E9NBE6-F1
#
_cell.length_a   1.000
_cell.length_b   1.000
_cell.length_c   1.000
_cell.angle_alpha   90.00
_cell.angle_beta   90.00
_cell.angle_gamma   90.00
#
_symmetry.space_group_name_H-M   'P 1'
#
loop_
_entity.id
_entity.type
_entity.pdbx_description
1 polymer ?
#
loop_
_entity_poly.entity_id
_entity_poly.type
_entity_poly.pdbx_seq_one_letter_code
_entity_poly.pdbx_strand_id
1 'polypeptide(L)'
;MSFEPSTRYQKAIEAFTAAHTDDPRPSSTGEPYNVLYHRRLAHFCRELCLAGDNTPSEALLLAANCQHIRRWEHPRSDFSEGLVGYKTWRTKTNRWHSEEGERILLASGYDATEDADLIARFKELVTKKTLQKDDPEMQLFEDAICCVFLENEFDEFKDRYEDNEQKTIVIVQKTWGKMGPLGRGMAVKLLDGMTEREKEIIGKAVGAIVTTRLLYCLQHPVPHLSRLQRIHPRAYFKLQFAGERPKPFRNGRRCPHAKTQEPKLYFCPSKMCRGKHHRFLARILT
;
A
#
# COMPACT_ATOMS: atom_id res chain seq x y z
N MET A 1 7.63 18.90 0.81
CA MET A 1 6.85 19.97 1.48
C MET A 1 5.83 19.27 2.36
N SER A 2 5.61 19.71 3.60
CA SER A 2 4.53 19.17 4.44
C SER A 2 3.16 19.60 3.88
N PHE A 3 2.14 18.76 4.06
CA PHE A 3 0.76 19.18 3.81
C PHE A 3 0.36 20.19 4.89
N GLU A 4 -0.05 21.40 4.48
CA GLU A 4 -0.50 22.46 5.39
C GLU A 4 -2.04 22.51 5.44
N PRO A 5 -2.67 22.22 6.60
CA PRO A 5 -4.13 22.14 6.71
C PRO A 5 -4.83 23.50 6.57
N SER A 6 -5.73 23.64 5.59
CA SER A 6 -6.61 24.80 5.47
C SER A 6 -7.74 24.81 6.52
N THR A 7 -8.39 25.96 6.72
CA THR A 7 -9.54 26.07 7.66
C THR A 7 -10.69 25.14 7.27
N ARG A 8 -11.01 25.01 5.98
CA ARG A 8 -12.07 24.10 5.49
C ARG A 8 -11.70 22.63 5.70
N TYR A 9 -10.42 22.28 5.55
CA TYR A 9 -9.93 20.94 5.87
C TYR A 9 -10.10 20.63 7.36
N GLN A 10 -9.71 21.55 8.25
CA GLN A 10 -9.86 21.36 9.69
C GLN A 10 -11.34 21.13 10.08
N LYS A 11 -12.25 21.95 9.54
CA LYS A 11 -13.70 21.76 9.72
C LYS A 11 -14.19 20.40 9.24
N ALA A 12 -13.70 19.91 8.10
CA ALA A 12 -14.07 18.59 7.59
C ALA A 12 -13.58 17.46 8.51
N ILE A 13 -12.34 17.55 9.03
CA ILE A 13 -11.81 16.57 9.97
C ILE A 13 -12.59 16.57 11.30
N GLU A 14 -12.96 17.74 11.81
CA GLU A 14 -13.81 17.88 13.00
C GLU A 14 -15.18 17.24 12.77
N ALA A 15 -15.82 17.51 11.63
CA ALA A 15 -17.12 16.94 11.28
C ALA A 15 -17.07 15.41 11.11
N PHE A 16 -16.02 14.87 10.46
CA PHE A 16 -15.80 13.43 10.40
C PHE A 16 -15.59 12.83 11.80
N THR A 17 -14.78 13.46 12.64
CA THR A 17 -14.52 13.00 14.01
C THR A 17 -15.79 12.99 14.86
N ALA A 18 -16.63 14.02 14.73
CA ALA A 18 -17.93 14.08 15.38
C ALA A 18 -18.81 12.90 14.94
N ALA A 19 -18.89 12.63 13.64
CA ALA A 19 -19.61 11.46 13.13
C ALA A 19 -19.06 10.15 13.70
N HIS A 20 -17.74 9.96 13.77
CA HIS A 20 -17.12 8.74 14.30
C HIS A 20 -17.32 8.55 15.80
N THR A 21 -17.59 9.63 16.54
CA THR A 21 -17.86 9.57 17.98
C THR A 21 -19.21 8.92 18.28
N ASP A 22 -20.13 8.91 17.31
CA ASP A 22 -21.43 8.25 17.40
C ASP A 22 -21.33 6.70 17.30
N ASP A 23 -20.15 6.14 17.02
CA ASP A 23 -19.95 4.69 16.95
C ASP A 23 -20.11 4.04 18.33
N PRO A 24 -21.10 3.16 18.55
CA PRO A 24 -21.35 2.55 19.86
C PRO A 24 -20.29 1.51 20.25
N ARG A 25 -19.45 1.04 19.32
CA ARG A 25 -18.44 0.03 19.61
C ARG A 25 -17.21 0.68 20.25
N PRO A 26 -16.74 0.21 21.42
CA PRO A 26 -15.48 0.68 21.98
C PRO A 26 -14.28 0.09 21.22
N SER A 27 -13.18 0.83 21.18
CA SER A 27 -11.86 0.35 20.77
C SER A 27 -11.09 -0.27 21.94
N SER A 28 -9.88 -0.78 21.67
CA SER A 28 -8.96 -1.28 22.69
C SER A 28 -8.47 -0.21 23.69
N THR A 29 -8.59 1.08 23.35
CA THR A 29 -8.23 2.21 24.23
C THR A 29 -9.44 2.78 24.98
N GLY A 30 -10.64 2.23 24.78
CA GLY A 30 -11.89 2.69 25.38
C GLY A 30 -12.57 3.87 24.67
N GLU A 31 -11.91 4.53 23.70
CA GLU A 31 -12.56 5.51 22.81
C GLU A 31 -13.41 4.81 21.74
N PRO A 32 -14.38 5.48 21.09
CA PRO A 32 -15.17 4.88 20.01
C PRO A 32 -14.29 4.27 18.91
N TYR A 33 -14.67 3.09 18.42
CA TYR A 33 -13.88 2.27 17.49
C TYR A 33 -13.45 3.06 16.26
N ASN A 34 -14.40 3.75 15.63
CA ASN A 34 -14.11 4.54 14.44
C ASN A 34 -13.21 5.75 14.70
N VAL A 35 -13.18 6.34 15.90
CA VAL A 35 -12.21 7.40 16.20
C VAL A 35 -10.78 6.87 16.12
N LEU A 36 -10.49 5.74 16.78
CA LEU A 36 -9.16 5.11 16.73
C LEU A 36 -8.82 4.64 15.31
N TYR A 37 -9.77 4.00 14.61
CA TYR A 37 -9.58 3.51 13.24
C TYR A 37 -9.14 4.63 12.29
N HIS A 38 -9.87 5.74 12.24
CA HIS A 38 -9.60 6.82 11.28
C HIS A 38 -8.34 7.60 11.64
N ARG A 39 -8.05 7.79 12.94
CA ARG A 39 -6.77 8.37 13.40
C ARG A 39 -5.58 7.55 12.88
N ARG A 40 -5.63 6.22 13.03
CA ARG A 40 -4.57 5.33 12.54
C ARG A 40 -4.52 5.26 11.01
N LEU A 41 -5.67 5.23 10.34
CA LEU A 41 -5.70 5.23 8.87
C LEU A 41 -5.05 6.48 8.28
N ALA A 42 -5.38 7.65 8.83
CA ALA A 42 -4.78 8.91 8.45
C ALA A 42 -3.26 8.94 8.77
N HIS A 43 -2.85 8.36 9.90
CA HIS A 43 -1.43 8.21 10.26
C HIS A 43 -0.67 7.34 9.24
N PHE A 44 -1.16 6.13 8.94
CA PHE A 44 -0.50 5.24 7.97
C PHE A 44 -0.43 5.84 6.56
N CYS A 45 -1.45 6.58 6.12
CA CYS A 45 -1.37 7.28 4.84
C CYS A 45 -0.17 8.26 4.81
N ARG A 46 0.06 9.01 5.89
CA ARG A 46 1.20 9.93 5.99
C ARG A 46 2.53 9.18 6.00
N GLU A 47 2.64 8.13 6.83
CA GLU A 47 3.85 7.32 6.94
C GLU A 47 4.21 6.63 5.62
N LEU A 48 3.23 6.10 4.90
CA LEU A 48 3.45 5.47 3.60
C LEU A 48 3.80 6.49 2.52
N CYS A 49 3.19 7.68 2.53
CA CYS A 49 3.60 8.77 1.64
C CYS A 49 5.07 9.14 1.90
N LEU A 50 5.44 9.34 3.16
CA LEU A 50 6.81 9.67 3.56
C LEU A 50 7.80 8.57 3.17
N ALA A 51 7.48 7.30 3.41
CA ALA A 51 8.32 6.17 3.03
C ALA A 51 8.49 6.02 1.51
N GLY A 52 7.60 6.60 0.71
CA GLY A 52 7.68 6.67 -0.74
C GLY A 52 8.23 8.00 -1.28
N ASP A 53 8.78 8.87 -0.43
CA ASP A 53 9.24 10.22 -0.78
C ASP A 53 8.14 11.12 -1.40
N ASN A 54 6.88 10.89 -1.00
CA ASN A 54 5.72 11.64 -1.47
C ASN A 54 5.10 12.49 -0.36
N THR A 55 4.36 13.52 -0.77
CA THR A 55 3.50 14.30 0.13
C THR A 55 2.06 13.79 0.00
N PRO A 56 1.33 13.54 1.10
CA PRO A 56 -0.06 13.11 1.00
C PRO A 56 -0.91 14.23 0.38
N SER A 57 -1.80 13.86 -0.55
CA SER A 57 -2.78 14.80 -1.09
C SER A 57 -3.87 15.08 -0.05
N GLU A 58 -4.55 16.22 -0.19
CA GLU A 58 -5.70 16.55 0.63
C GLU A 58 -6.83 15.52 0.48
N ALA A 59 -7.11 15.10 -0.76
CA ALA A 59 -8.12 14.08 -1.06
C ALA A 59 -7.85 12.74 -0.36
N LEU A 60 -6.58 12.30 -0.32
CA LEU A 60 -6.17 11.09 0.39
C LEU A 60 -6.44 11.20 1.90
N LEU A 61 -6.08 12.34 2.49
CA LEU A 61 -6.27 12.55 3.92
C LEU A 61 -7.75 12.68 4.30
N LEU A 62 -8.56 13.32 3.47
CA LEU A 62 -10.02 13.35 3.63
C LEU A 62 -10.61 11.93 3.49
N ALA A 63 -10.18 11.16 2.49
CA ALA A 63 -10.66 9.79 2.29
C ALA A 63 -10.30 8.89 3.47
N ALA A 64 -9.08 9.02 4.02
CA ALA A 64 -8.64 8.32 5.22
C ALA A 64 -9.48 8.64 6.45
N ASN A 65 -10.02 9.86 6.56
CA ASN A 65 -10.91 10.26 7.65
C ASN A 65 -12.40 9.98 7.37
N CYS A 66 -12.75 9.50 6.17
CA CYS A 66 -14.13 9.16 5.79
C CYS A 66 -14.35 7.66 5.56
N GLN A 67 -13.29 6.87 5.41
CA GLN A 67 -13.37 5.45 5.05
C GLN A 67 -14.18 4.65 6.07
N HIS A 68 -15.38 4.22 5.70
CA HIS A 68 -16.32 3.54 6.61
C HIS A 68 -17.00 4.44 7.65
N ILE A 69 -17.08 5.75 7.41
CA ILE A 69 -17.91 6.67 8.19
C ILE A 69 -19.30 6.05 8.41
N ARG A 70 -19.81 6.04 9.65
CA ARG A 70 -21.18 5.55 9.96
C ARG A 70 -21.53 4.15 9.46
N ARG A 71 -20.54 3.30 9.17
CA ARG A 71 -20.78 1.95 8.64
C ARG A 71 -21.60 1.07 9.59
N TRP A 72 -21.58 1.34 10.90
CA TRP A 72 -22.38 0.60 11.88
C TRP A 72 -23.90 0.78 11.67
N GLU A 73 -24.33 1.86 11.02
CA GLU A 73 -25.73 2.09 10.63
C GLU A 73 -26.17 1.21 9.42
N HIS A 74 -25.21 0.54 8.77
CA HIS A 74 -25.43 -0.31 7.60
C HIS A 74 -24.77 -1.68 7.78
N PRO A 75 -25.22 -2.48 8.76
CA PRO A 75 -24.57 -3.73 9.11
C PRO A 75 -24.65 -4.77 7.98
N ARG A 76 -23.65 -5.66 7.93
CA ARG A 76 -23.59 -6.75 6.94
C ARG A 76 -24.79 -7.70 7.04
N SER A 77 -25.40 -7.82 8.22
CA SER A 77 -26.55 -8.69 8.48
C SER A 77 -27.80 -8.34 7.66
N ASP A 78 -27.91 -7.09 7.19
CA ASP A 78 -29.08 -6.63 6.43
C ASP A 78 -29.10 -7.14 4.97
N PHE A 79 -28.09 -7.91 4.58
CA PHE A 79 -27.89 -8.41 3.23
C PHE A 79 -27.80 -9.93 3.23
N SER A 80 -28.23 -10.56 2.13
CA SER A 80 -28.19 -12.02 1.98
C SER A 80 -26.80 -12.60 2.22
N GLU A 81 -26.73 -13.84 2.71
CA GLU A 81 -25.45 -14.52 2.91
C GLU A 81 -24.71 -14.80 1.59
N GLY A 82 -23.45 -15.20 1.71
CA GLY A 82 -22.61 -15.55 0.56
C GLY A 82 -22.02 -14.35 -0.19
N LEU A 83 -21.36 -14.67 -1.31
CA LEU A 83 -20.52 -13.73 -2.05
C LEU A 83 -21.32 -12.59 -2.69
N VAL A 84 -22.51 -12.89 -3.22
CA VAL A 84 -23.36 -11.92 -3.90
C VAL A 84 -23.83 -10.85 -2.91
N GLY A 85 -24.43 -11.26 -1.78
CA GLY A 85 -24.89 -10.31 -0.77
C GLY A 85 -23.73 -9.50 -0.17
N TYR A 86 -22.56 -10.11 0.04
CA TYR A 86 -21.36 -9.38 0.47
C TYR A 86 -20.92 -8.31 -0.54
N LYS A 87 -20.88 -8.64 -1.84
CA LYS A 87 -20.51 -7.67 -2.89
C LYS A 87 -21.52 -6.54 -2.97
N THR A 88 -22.83 -6.85 -2.90
CA THR A 88 -23.90 -5.85 -2.90
C THR A 88 -23.79 -4.90 -1.72
N TRP A 89 -23.61 -5.44 -0.51
CA TRP A 89 -23.39 -4.65 0.69
C TRP A 89 -22.21 -3.70 0.53
N ARG A 90 -21.03 -4.24 0.17
CA ARG A 90 -19.81 -3.45 0.00
C ARG A 90 -19.98 -2.32 -1.02
N THR A 91 -20.63 -2.59 -2.16
CA THR A 91 -20.88 -1.56 -3.18
C THR A 91 -21.82 -0.47 -2.66
N LYS A 92 -22.92 -0.84 -1.99
CA LYS A 92 -23.87 0.13 -1.44
C LYS A 92 -23.24 0.98 -0.33
N THR A 93 -22.53 0.36 0.62
CA THR A 93 -21.89 1.09 1.71
C THR A 93 -20.80 2.02 1.19
N ASN A 94 -19.98 1.58 0.23
CA ASN A 94 -18.95 2.44 -0.37
C ASN A 94 -19.55 3.69 -1.03
N ARG A 95 -20.67 3.51 -1.75
CA ARG A 95 -21.40 4.63 -2.35
C ARG A 95 -21.93 5.58 -1.27
N TRP A 96 -22.58 5.05 -0.24
CA TRP A 96 -23.12 5.84 0.85
C TRP A 96 -22.03 6.62 1.59
N HIS A 97 -20.91 6.00 1.95
CA HIS A 97 -19.79 6.69 2.60
C HIS A 97 -19.26 7.84 1.74
N SER A 98 -19.21 7.64 0.42
CA SER A 98 -18.75 8.65 -0.52
C SER A 98 -19.71 9.83 -0.65
N GLU A 99 -21.03 9.58 -0.63
CA GLU A 99 -22.07 10.61 -0.69
C GLU A 99 -22.14 11.39 0.64
N GLU A 100 -22.08 10.70 1.78
CA GLU A 100 -22.04 11.34 3.10
C GLU A 100 -20.76 12.17 3.29
N GLY A 101 -19.63 11.62 2.83
CA GLY A 101 -18.37 12.33 2.82
C GLY A 101 -18.43 13.64 2.03
N GLU A 102 -18.94 13.60 0.80
CA GLU A 102 -19.12 14.78 -0.04
C GLU A 102 -20.04 15.83 0.63
N ARG A 103 -21.14 15.40 1.24
CA ARG A 103 -22.04 16.29 2.00
C ARG A 103 -21.30 17.03 3.12
N ILE A 104 -20.46 16.33 3.87
CA ILE A 104 -19.64 16.93 4.94
C ILE A 104 -18.60 17.90 4.37
N LEU A 105 -17.95 17.56 3.25
CA LEU A 105 -17.01 18.47 2.59
C LEU A 105 -17.69 19.77 2.16
N LEU A 106 -18.83 19.69 1.47
CA LEU A 106 -19.56 20.89 1.03
C LEU A 106 -19.98 21.75 2.24
N ALA A 107 -20.47 21.13 3.31
CA ALA A 107 -20.81 21.84 4.55
C ALA A 107 -19.59 22.47 5.26
N SER A 108 -18.38 21.94 5.02
CA SER A 108 -17.13 22.44 5.59
C SER A 108 -16.53 23.61 4.78
N GLY A 109 -17.12 23.96 3.63
CA GLY A 109 -16.70 25.08 2.79
C GLY A 109 -15.88 24.68 1.56
N TYR A 110 -15.98 23.44 1.10
CA TYR A 110 -15.52 23.06 -0.24
C TYR A 110 -16.59 23.44 -1.27
N ASP A 111 -16.18 24.01 -2.40
CA ASP A 111 -17.09 24.40 -3.47
C ASP A 111 -17.26 23.26 -4.48
N ALA A 112 -18.50 23.01 -4.90
CA ALA A 112 -18.81 21.90 -5.81
C ALA A 112 -18.21 22.08 -7.22
N THR A 113 -17.88 23.31 -7.61
CA THR A 113 -17.32 23.66 -8.92
C THR A 113 -15.81 23.87 -8.83
N GLU A 114 -15.34 24.67 -7.87
CA GLU A 114 -13.92 25.00 -7.74
C GLU A 114 -13.10 23.82 -7.22
N ASP A 115 -13.67 22.98 -6.33
CA ASP A 115 -13.00 21.80 -5.78
C ASP A 115 -13.44 20.49 -6.44
N ALA A 116 -14.07 20.55 -7.62
CA ALA A 116 -14.65 19.39 -8.30
C ALA A 116 -13.66 18.23 -8.47
N ASP A 117 -12.41 18.51 -8.85
CA ASP A 117 -11.37 17.50 -9.04
C ASP A 117 -10.94 16.83 -7.72
N LEU A 118 -10.83 17.62 -6.64
CA LEU A 118 -10.49 17.12 -5.31
C LEU A 118 -11.61 16.22 -4.77
N ILE A 119 -12.87 16.68 -4.88
CA ILE A 119 -14.05 15.92 -4.45
C ILE A 119 -14.17 14.65 -5.29
N ALA A 120 -13.98 14.72 -6.61
CA ALA A 120 -13.98 13.54 -7.47
C ALA A 120 -12.92 12.54 -7.03
N ARG A 121 -11.69 13.00 -6.75
CA ARG A 121 -10.60 12.13 -6.31
C ARG A 121 -10.89 11.48 -4.95
N PHE A 122 -11.39 12.25 -4.00
CA PHE A 122 -11.85 11.76 -2.70
C PHE A 122 -12.89 10.64 -2.85
N LYS A 123 -13.91 10.85 -3.69
CA LYS A 123 -14.97 9.86 -3.95
C LYS A 123 -14.40 8.59 -4.60
N GLU A 124 -13.47 8.72 -5.54
CA GLU A 124 -12.80 7.55 -6.14
C GLU A 124 -12.07 6.69 -5.11
N LEU A 125 -11.35 7.33 -4.18
CA LEU A 125 -10.64 6.66 -3.08
C LEU A 125 -11.62 5.92 -2.16
N VAL A 126 -12.62 6.61 -1.62
CA VAL A 126 -13.62 6.02 -0.70
C VAL A 126 -14.40 4.87 -1.36
N THR A 127 -14.73 5.01 -2.64
CA THR A 127 -15.45 3.96 -3.38
C THR A 127 -14.55 2.82 -3.84
N LYS A 128 -13.23 2.97 -3.76
CA LYS A 128 -12.21 2.02 -4.25
C LYS A 128 -12.31 1.74 -5.75
N LYS A 129 -12.74 2.75 -6.53
CA LYS A 129 -13.05 2.61 -7.96
C LYS A 129 -11.82 2.33 -8.82
N THR A 130 -10.64 2.80 -8.42
CA THR A 130 -9.40 2.67 -9.18
C THR A 130 -8.49 1.55 -8.68
N LEU A 131 -8.94 0.69 -7.75
CA LEU A 131 -8.10 -0.37 -7.17
C LEU A 131 -7.59 -1.41 -8.19
N GLN A 132 -8.30 -1.59 -9.31
CA GLN A 132 -7.87 -2.48 -10.40
C GLN A 132 -7.05 -1.76 -11.47
N LYS A 133 -6.81 -0.45 -11.30
CA LYS A 133 -5.97 0.37 -12.17
C LYS A 133 -4.62 0.53 -11.49
N ASP A 134 -3.58 0.77 -12.28
CA ASP A 134 -2.23 1.05 -11.78
C ASP A 134 -2.16 2.48 -11.19
N ASP A 135 -2.95 2.73 -10.14
CA ASP A 135 -3.14 4.00 -9.44
C ASP A 135 -2.32 3.99 -8.14
N PRO A 136 -1.18 4.70 -8.09
CA PRO A 136 -0.27 4.65 -6.95
C PRO A 136 -0.87 5.12 -5.63
N GLU A 137 -1.74 6.13 -5.67
CA GLU A 137 -2.32 6.70 -4.44
C GLU A 137 -3.48 5.84 -3.93
N MET A 138 -4.26 5.20 -4.81
CA MET A 138 -5.21 4.17 -4.40
C MET A 138 -4.51 2.95 -3.79
N GLN A 139 -3.38 2.53 -4.37
CA GLN A 139 -2.58 1.44 -3.81
C GLN A 139 -2.05 1.83 -2.41
N LEU A 140 -1.56 3.05 -2.23
CA LEU A 140 -1.12 3.56 -0.93
C LEU A 140 -2.28 3.59 0.07
N PHE A 141 -3.47 3.98 -0.36
CA PHE A 141 -4.66 3.98 0.48
C PHE A 141 -5.07 2.55 0.90
N GLU A 142 -5.06 1.57 -0.02
CA GLU A 142 -5.32 0.17 0.33
C GLU A 142 -4.22 -0.41 1.24
N ASP A 143 -2.95 -0.03 1.03
CA ASP A 143 -1.83 -0.38 1.91
C ASP A 143 -2.08 0.10 3.33
N ALA A 144 -2.49 1.36 3.50
CA ALA A 144 -2.81 1.95 4.80
C ALA A 144 -3.98 1.22 5.48
N ILE A 145 -5.06 0.93 4.75
CA ILE A 145 -6.21 0.17 5.27
C ILE A 145 -5.79 -1.23 5.74
N CYS A 146 -4.91 -1.89 4.99
CA CYS A 146 -4.41 -3.21 5.38
C CYS A 146 -3.50 -3.14 6.60
N CYS A 147 -2.72 -2.07 6.79
CA CYS A 147 -1.94 -1.84 8.01
C CYS A 147 -2.83 -1.59 9.23
N VAL A 148 -3.91 -0.81 9.09
CA VAL A 148 -4.90 -0.61 10.17
C VAL A 148 -5.57 -1.92 10.57
N PHE A 149 -5.90 -2.79 9.61
CA PHE A 149 -6.42 -4.12 9.94
C PHE A 149 -5.43 -4.92 10.82
N LEU A 150 -4.15 -4.92 10.44
CA LEU A 150 -3.11 -5.61 11.20
C LEU A 150 -2.91 -5.03 12.61
N GLU A 151 -3.02 -3.71 12.78
CA GLU A 151 -2.79 -3.06 14.08
C GLU A 151 -4.04 -2.99 14.99
N ASN A 152 -5.25 -2.93 14.42
CA ASN A 152 -6.48 -2.69 15.19
C ASN A 152 -7.32 -3.96 15.36
N GLU A 153 -7.41 -4.76 14.31
CA GLU A 153 -8.46 -5.78 14.18
C GLU A 153 -7.89 -7.19 14.24
N PHE A 154 -6.59 -7.38 14.01
CA PHE A 154 -6.02 -8.71 13.79
C PHE A 154 -6.11 -9.60 15.02
N ASP A 155 -5.82 -9.09 16.22
CA ASP A 155 -5.87 -9.88 17.45
C ASP A 155 -7.29 -10.40 17.74
N GLU A 156 -8.28 -9.51 17.74
CA GLU A 156 -9.70 -9.89 17.91
C GLU A 156 -10.18 -10.81 16.77
N PHE A 157 -9.71 -10.57 15.55
CA PHE A 157 -10.05 -11.41 14.39
C PHE A 157 -9.48 -12.83 14.54
N LYS A 158 -8.24 -12.95 15.01
CA LYS A 158 -7.59 -14.23 15.31
C LYS A 158 -8.39 -15.00 16.35
N ASP A 159 -8.76 -14.36 17.45
CA ASP A 159 -9.48 -15.01 18.56
C ASP A 159 -10.86 -15.48 18.14
N ARG A 160 -11.57 -14.68 17.34
CA ARG A 160 -12.88 -15.07 16.76
C ARG A 160 -12.81 -16.35 15.92
N TYR A 161 -11.64 -16.71 15.40
CA TYR A 161 -11.43 -17.87 14.55
C TYR A 161 -10.35 -18.80 15.10
N GLU A 162 -10.19 -18.89 16.43
CA GLU A 162 -9.20 -19.77 17.07
C GLU A 162 -9.38 -21.24 16.66
N ASP A 163 -10.63 -21.72 16.59
CA ASP A 163 -10.99 -23.08 16.13
C ASP A 163 -10.77 -23.30 14.63
N ASN A 164 -10.42 -22.25 13.89
CA ASN A 164 -10.20 -22.30 12.44
C ASN A 164 -9.04 -21.39 12.02
N GLU A 165 -7.84 -21.70 12.50
CA GLU A 165 -6.59 -21.00 12.14
C GLU A 165 -6.45 -20.84 10.61
N GLN A 166 -6.86 -21.84 9.83
CA GLN A 166 -6.76 -21.81 8.37
C GLN A 166 -7.55 -20.65 7.76
N LYS A 167 -8.71 -20.30 8.33
CA LYS A 167 -9.48 -19.13 7.89
C LYS A 167 -8.72 -17.83 8.17
N THR A 168 -8.08 -17.71 9.33
CA THR A 168 -7.22 -16.57 9.67
C THR A 168 -6.05 -16.45 8.70
N ILE A 169 -5.33 -17.54 8.44
CA ILE A 169 -4.23 -17.60 7.46
C ILE A 169 -4.70 -17.11 6.08
N VAL A 170 -5.83 -17.62 5.58
CA VAL A 170 -6.37 -17.23 4.26
C VAL A 170 -6.72 -15.73 4.19
N ILE A 171 -7.22 -15.15 5.28
CA ILE A 171 -7.50 -13.72 5.33
C ILE A 171 -6.21 -12.91 5.34
N VAL A 172 -5.20 -13.30 6.14
CA VAL A 172 -3.89 -12.65 6.12
C VAL A 172 -3.25 -12.73 4.73
N GLN A 173 -3.37 -13.87 4.04
CA GLN A 173 -2.89 -14.02 2.66
C GLN A 173 -3.58 -13.04 1.70
N LYS A 174 -4.90 -12.86 1.82
CA LYS A 174 -5.65 -11.89 1.01
C LYS A 174 -5.27 -10.45 1.35
N THR A 175 -5.05 -10.13 2.62
CA THR A 175 -4.57 -8.82 3.08
C THR A 175 -3.19 -8.52 2.50
N TRP A 176 -2.25 -9.46 2.62
CA TRP A 176 -0.89 -9.33 2.07
C TRP A 176 -0.86 -9.22 0.54
N GLY A 177 -1.77 -9.94 -0.13
CA GLY A 177 -1.92 -9.92 -1.59
C GLY A 177 -2.36 -8.56 -2.13
N LYS A 178 -3.13 -7.79 -1.36
CA LYS A 178 -3.55 -6.43 -1.74
C LYS A 178 -2.47 -5.38 -1.54
N MET A 179 -1.51 -5.63 -0.65
CA MET A 179 -0.48 -4.65 -0.32
C MET A 179 0.59 -4.54 -1.41
N GLY A 180 1.02 -3.31 -1.69
CA GLY A 180 2.21 -2.99 -2.46
C GLY A 180 3.50 -3.17 -1.66
N PRO A 181 4.67 -2.86 -2.25
CA PRO A 181 5.96 -2.96 -1.57
C PRO A 181 6.05 -2.08 -0.31
N LEU A 182 5.49 -0.87 -0.34
CA LEU A 182 5.50 0.05 0.80
C LEU A 182 4.62 -0.48 1.94
N GLY A 183 3.38 -0.87 1.65
CA GLY A 183 2.48 -1.47 2.64
C GLY A 183 3.05 -2.73 3.27
N ARG A 184 3.67 -3.63 2.49
CA ARG A 184 4.34 -4.82 3.04
C ARG A 184 5.53 -4.46 3.91
N GLY A 185 6.33 -3.46 3.53
CA GLY A 185 7.42 -2.95 4.35
C GLY A 185 6.94 -2.40 5.69
N MET A 186 5.83 -1.66 5.69
CA MET A 186 5.19 -1.17 6.90
C MET A 186 4.62 -2.30 7.76
N ALA A 187 3.93 -3.26 7.14
CA ALA A 187 3.39 -4.43 7.82
C ALA A 187 4.45 -5.26 8.54
N VAL A 188 5.66 -5.37 7.98
CA VAL A 188 6.78 -6.04 8.64
C VAL A 188 7.20 -5.30 9.91
N LYS A 189 7.23 -3.97 9.91
CA LYS A 189 7.55 -3.19 11.11
C LYS A 189 6.51 -3.37 12.22
N LEU A 190 5.23 -3.55 11.86
CA LEU A 190 4.17 -3.80 12.84
C LEU A 190 4.37 -5.12 13.60
N LEU A 191 5.12 -6.08 13.05
CA LEU A 191 5.41 -7.35 13.73
C LEU A 191 6.16 -7.14 15.05
N ASP A 192 6.94 -6.07 15.20
CA ASP A 192 7.71 -5.81 16.42
C ASP A 192 6.82 -5.63 17.66
N GLY A 193 5.59 -5.15 17.46
CA GLY A 193 4.58 -4.97 18.51
C GLY A 193 3.62 -6.14 18.69
N MET A 194 3.76 -7.22 17.91
CA MET A 194 2.85 -8.37 17.94
C MET A 194 3.36 -9.51 18.83
N THR A 195 2.43 -10.32 19.32
CA THR A 195 2.73 -11.57 20.05
C THR A 195 3.39 -12.60 19.14
N GLU A 196 4.10 -13.57 19.74
CA GLU A 196 4.73 -14.67 18.97
C GLU A 196 3.70 -15.49 18.18
N ARG A 197 2.49 -15.64 18.73
CA ARG A 197 1.40 -16.37 18.06
C ARG A 197 0.91 -15.64 16.81
N GLU A 198 0.77 -14.32 16.87
CA GLU A 198 0.41 -13.49 15.71
C GLU A 198 1.49 -13.54 14.63
N LYS A 199 2.76 -13.41 15.03
CA LYS A 199 3.92 -13.54 14.12
C LYS A 199 3.94 -14.90 13.43
N GLU A 200 3.64 -15.98 14.16
CA GLU A 200 3.57 -17.35 13.60
C GLU A 200 2.51 -17.45 12.50
N ILE A 201 1.28 -16.97 12.77
CA ILE A 201 0.18 -17.01 11.81
C ILE A 201 0.50 -16.18 10.57
N ILE A 202 1.05 -14.97 10.75
CA ILE A 202 1.47 -14.12 9.63
C ILE A 202 2.61 -14.78 8.84
N GLY A 203 3.58 -15.38 9.54
CA GLY A 203 4.68 -16.13 8.96
C GLY A 203 4.19 -17.30 8.09
N LYS A 204 3.24 -18.10 8.57
CA LYS A 204 2.58 -19.18 7.79
C LYS A 204 1.91 -18.63 6.54
N ALA A 205 1.15 -17.54 6.68
CA ALA A 205 0.44 -16.92 5.57
C ALA A 205 1.37 -16.38 4.48
N VAL A 206 2.37 -15.58 4.86
CA VAL A 206 3.31 -14.93 3.94
C VAL A 206 4.32 -15.94 3.38
N GLY A 207 4.81 -16.85 4.22
CA GLY A 207 5.75 -17.91 3.84
C GLY A 207 5.21 -18.80 2.73
N ALA A 208 3.93 -19.18 2.80
CA ALA A 208 3.25 -19.92 1.73
C ALA A 208 3.25 -19.11 0.41
N ILE A 209 2.90 -17.82 0.44
CA ILE A 209 2.88 -16.96 -0.76
C ILE A 209 4.26 -16.85 -1.39
N VAL A 210 5.28 -16.55 -0.57
CA VAL A 210 6.66 -16.40 -1.03
C VAL A 210 7.16 -17.72 -1.61
N THR A 211 6.92 -18.84 -0.93
CA THR A 211 7.36 -20.17 -1.37
C THR A 211 6.68 -20.59 -2.66
N THR A 212 5.36 -20.44 -2.78
CA THR A 212 4.61 -20.72 -4.01
C THR A 212 5.08 -19.85 -5.17
N ARG A 213 5.34 -18.55 -4.94
CA ARG A 213 5.86 -17.66 -5.98
C ARG A 213 7.27 -18.05 -6.42
N LEU A 214 8.15 -18.37 -5.48
CA LEU A 214 9.51 -18.82 -5.77
C LEU A 214 9.50 -20.14 -6.56
N LEU A 215 8.71 -21.11 -6.12
CA LEU A 215 8.53 -22.39 -6.82
C LEU A 215 7.96 -22.16 -8.22
N TYR A 216 6.95 -21.31 -8.38
CA TYR A 216 6.40 -20.96 -9.68
C TYR A 216 7.45 -20.34 -10.60
N CYS A 217 8.23 -19.36 -10.12
CA CYS A 217 9.32 -18.74 -10.88
C CYS A 217 10.44 -19.72 -11.25
N LEU A 218 10.68 -20.74 -10.42
CA LEU A 218 11.64 -21.82 -10.69
C LEU A 218 11.11 -22.81 -11.72
N GLN A 219 9.83 -23.18 -11.63
CA GLN A 219 9.15 -24.12 -12.54
C GLN A 219 8.83 -23.49 -13.91
N HIS A 220 8.62 -22.18 -13.96
CA HIS A 220 8.27 -21.41 -15.16
C HIS A 220 9.33 -20.34 -15.45
N PRO A 221 10.54 -20.76 -15.87
CA PRO A 221 11.66 -19.85 -16.04
C PRO A 221 11.42 -18.85 -17.18
N VAL A 222 11.49 -17.56 -16.87
CA VAL A 222 11.58 -16.51 -17.90
C VAL A 222 12.95 -16.63 -18.60
N PRO A 223 13.02 -16.86 -19.94
CA PRO A 223 14.25 -17.28 -20.62
C PRO A 223 15.43 -16.31 -20.49
N HIS A 224 15.14 -15.02 -20.29
CA HIS A 224 16.14 -13.95 -20.24
C HIS A 224 16.51 -13.50 -18.81
N LEU A 225 15.93 -14.12 -17.77
CA LEU A 225 16.26 -13.83 -16.37
C LEU A 225 17.09 -14.96 -15.76
N SER A 226 18.17 -14.60 -15.07
CA SER A 226 18.96 -15.55 -14.29
C SER A 226 18.14 -16.15 -13.14
N ARG A 227 18.58 -17.30 -12.60
CA ARG A 227 17.92 -17.94 -11.45
C ARG A 227 17.74 -16.99 -10.27
N LEU A 228 18.74 -16.14 -9.99
CA LEU A 228 18.66 -15.12 -8.93
C LEU A 228 17.67 -13.99 -9.27
N GLN A 229 17.61 -13.55 -10.53
CA GLN A 229 16.67 -12.52 -10.99
C GLN A 229 15.21 -13.01 -10.97
N ARG A 230 14.98 -14.32 -11.14
CA ARG A 230 13.65 -14.93 -11.03
C ARG A 230 13.15 -15.04 -9.59
N ILE A 231 14.06 -15.25 -8.64
CA ILE A 231 13.79 -15.34 -7.19
C ILE A 231 13.61 -13.94 -6.58
N HIS A 232 14.37 -12.95 -7.06
CA HIS A 232 14.31 -11.57 -6.60
C HIS A 232 14.04 -10.59 -7.75
N PRO A 233 12.77 -10.42 -8.17
CA PRO A 233 12.41 -9.36 -9.10
C PRO A 233 12.53 -8.03 -8.36
N ARG A 234 13.71 -7.41 -8.34
CA ARG A 234 13.85 -6.03 -7.85
C ARG A 234 12.91 -5.16 -8.69
N ALA A 235 12.09 -4.36 -7.99
CA ALA A 235 11.31 -3.30 -8.61
C ALA A 235 12.21 -2.50 -9.55
N TYR A 236 11.74 -2.30 -10.78
CA TYR A 236 12.42 -1.50 -11.77
C TYR A 236 12.50 -0.04 -11.28
N PHE A 237 13.51 0.30 -10.49
CA PHE A 237 13.93 1.68 -10.34
C PHE A 237 14.47 2.12 -11.71
N LYS A 238 13.81 3.10 -12.34
CA LYS A 238 14.39 3.86 -13.45
C LYS A 238 15.63 4.58 -12.89
N LEU A 239 16.79 3.95 -13.00
CA LEU A 239 18.07 4.63 -12.81
C LEU A 239 18.21 5.66 -13.94
N GLN A 240 17.86 6.91 -13.68
CA GLN A 240 18.30 8.04 -14.49
C GLN A 240 19.69 8.44 -14.02
N PHE A 241 20.68 8.32 -14.91
CA PHE A 241 22.00 8.89 -14.68
C PHE A 241 22.06 10.24 -15.40
N ALA A 242 22.06 11.33 -14.64
CA ALA A 242 22.52 12.61 -15.12
C ALA A 242 24.06 12.63 -14.99
N GLY A 243 24.75 12.53 -16.11
CA GLY A 243 26.20 12.60 -16.17
C GLY A 243 26.66 12.69 -17.62
N GLU A 244 27.60 13.59 -17.91
CA GLU A 244 28.11 13.81 -19.26
C GLU A 244 28.64 12.50 -19.89
N ARG A 245 28.27 12.27 -21.15
CA ARG A 245 28.77 11.11 -21.92
C ARG A 245 30.30 11.13 -21.96
N PRO A 246 31.00 10.07 -21.52
CA PRO A 246 32.43 9.98 -21.75
C PRO A 246 32.71 9.98 -23.25
N LYS A 247 33.65 10.81 -23.71
CA LYS A 247 34.05 10.86 -25.12
C LYS A 247 34.61 9.48 -25.56
N PRO A 248 34.28 9.00 -26.76
CA PRO A 248 34.73 7.69 -27.22
C PRO A 248 36.26 7.66 -27.38
N PHE A 249 36.87 6.58 -26.89
CA PHE A 249 38.28 6.25 -27.08
C PHE A 249 38.58 6.08 -28.59
N ARG A 250 39.57 6.83 -29.10
CA ARG A 250 40.17 6.60 -30.43
C ARG A 250 41.50 5.86 -30.28
N ASN A 251 41.70 4.86 -31.15
CA ASN A 251 42.99 4.29 -31.53
C ASN A 251 43.73 3.40 -30.51
N GLY A 252 43.17 2.23 -30.21
CA GLY A 252 43.89 0.95 -30.40
C GLY A 252 45.18 0.64 -29.61
N ARG A 253 45.52 1.30 -28.49
CA ARG A 253 46.63 0.86 -27.60
C ARG A 253 46.21 0.85 -26.13
N ARG A 254 46.57 -0.23 -25.40
CA ARG A 254 46.28 -0.40 -23.96
C ARG A 254 47.03 0.64 -23.13
N CYS A 255 46.36 1.28 -22.16
CA CYS A 255 47.06 1.92 -21.05
C CYS A 255 47.38 0.86 -19.98
N PRO A 256 48.67 0.64 -19.64
CA PRO A 256 49.07 -0.09 -18.46
C PRO A 256 48.89 0.83 -17.24
N HIS A 257 48.65 0.28 -16.05
CA HIS A 257 48.50 0.95 -14.75
C HIS A 257 47.06 1.28 -14.32
N ALA A 258 46.37 0.24 -13.85
CA ALA A 258 45.42 0.36 -12.75
C ALA A 258 45.48 -0.93 -11.89
N LYS A 259 46.43 -0.98 -10.95
CA LYS A 259 46.41 -1.84 -9.75
C LYS A 259 45.60 -1.08 -8.69
N THR A 260 44.79 -1.60 -7.76
CA THR A 260 44.36 -2.90 -7.17
C THR A 260 43.10 -2.51 -6.35
N GLN A 261 42.09 -3.33 -6.03
CA GLN A 261 42.01 -4.30 -4.92
C GLN A 261 40.55 -4.84 -4.92
N GLU A 262 40.38 -6.11 -4.54
CA GLU A 262 39.10 -6.83 -4.36
C GLU A 262 38.43 -6.49 -3.00
N PRO A 263 37.13 -6.78 -2.73
CA PRO A 263 36.31 -7.90 -3.24
C PRO A 263 35.46 -7.54 -4.47
N LYS A 264 35.58 -8.39 -5.49
CA LYS A 264 34.81 -8.33 -6.74
C LYS A 264 33.36 -8.74 -6.51
N LEU A 265 32.43 -7.84 -6.81
CA LEU A 265 31.11 -8.21 -7.27
C LEU A 265 30.89 -7.55 -8.64
N TYR A 266 31.11 -8.32 -9.70
CA TYR A 266 30.84 -7.90 -11.07
C TYR A 266 29.40 -8.24 -11.42
N PHE A 267 28.61 -7.21 -11.74
CA PHE A 267 27.35 -7.41 -12.45
C PHE A 267 27.56 -7.08 -13.93
N CYS A 268 27.28 -8.05 -14.81
CA CYS A 268 27.35 -7.86 -16.26
C CYS A 268 25.92 -7.84 -16.82
N PRO A 269 25.29 -6.67 -17.00
CA PRO A 269 24.06 -6.63 -17.76
C PRO A 269 24.40 -6.77 -19.24
N SER A 270 23.82 -7.79 -19.89
CA SER A 270 23.75 -7.84 -21.34
C SER A 270 22.43 -7.21 -21.78
N LYS A 271 22.48 -6.29 -22.75
CA LYS A 271 21.28 -5.81 -23.43
C LYS A 271 21.32 -6.29 -24.88
N MET A 272 20.25 -6.93 -25.33
CA MET A 272 20.04 -7.22 -26.75
C MET A 272 19.41 -6.00 -27.41
N CYS A 273 20.11 -5.43 -28.40
CA CYS A 273 19.51 -4.52 -29.36
C CYS A 273 19.79 -5.07 -30.76
N ARG A 274 18.73 -5.24 -31.57
CA ARG A 274 18.82 -5.73 -32.96
C ARG A 274 19.65 -7.02 -33.12
N GLY A 275 19.45 -8.00 -32.23
CA GLY A 275 20.11 -9.30 -32.34
C GLY A 275 21.60 -9.35 -31.94
N LYS A 276 22.18 -8.27 -31.40
CA LYS A 276 23.57 -8.25 -30.92
C LYS A 276 23.65 -7.92 -29.43
N HIS A 277 24.53 -8.64 -28.72
CA HIS A 277 24.79 -8.45 -27.29
C HIS A 277 25.80 -7.33 -27.09
N HIS A 278 25.46 -6.36 -26.24
CA HIS A 278 26.39 -5.33 -25.77
C HIS A 278 26.59 -5.46 -24.25
N ARG A 279 27.85 -5.45 -23.80
CA ARG A 279 28.26 -5.49 -22.38
C ARG A 279 28.70 -4.09 -21.96
N PHE A 280 28.28 -3.65 -20.78
CA PHE A 280 28.72 -2.38 -20.19
C PHE A 280 29.16 -2.57 -18.74
N LEU A 281 30.17 -1.80 -18.33
CA LEU A 281 30.64 -1.72 -16.94
C LEU A 281 29.83 -0.65 -16.20
N ALA A 282 29.25 -1.00 -15.06
CA ALA A 282 28.65 -0.05 -14.13
C ALA A 282 29.33 -0.16 -12.75
N ARG A 283 29.53 0.96 -12.06
CA ARG A 283 30.03 1.03 -10.68
C ARG A 283 28.86 1.32 -9.74
N ILE A 284 28.81 0.64 -8.60
CA ILE A 284 27.98 1.04 -7.46
C ILE A 284 28.85 1.95 -6.60
N LEU A 285 28.40 3.17 -6.33
CA LEU A 285 28.92 3.97 -5.22
C LEU A 285 28.13 3.50 -3.99
N THR A 286 28.86 3.08 -2.95
CA THR A 286 28.31 2.78 -1.61
C THR A 286 27.76 4.04 -0.98
#